data_AF-A0A4Q1K780-F1
#
_entry.id   AF-A0A4Q1K780-F1
#
_cell.length_a   1.000
_cell.length_b   1.000
_cell.length_c   1.000
_cell.angle_alpha   90.00
_cell.angle_beta   90.00
_cell.angle_gamma   90.00
#
_symmetry.space_group_name_H-M   'P 1'
#
loop_
_entity.id
_entity.type
_entity.pdbx_description
1 polymer ?
#
loop_
_entity_poly.entity_id
_entity_poly.type
_entity_poly.pdbx_seq_one_letter_code
_entity_poly.pdbx_strand_id
1 'polypeptide(L)'
;MKNCILLLIFCFISCKETSQSEIEVTSASEKKEGKKVFEYYKDDVLEKKLEYINLCNKLYLNQGWYYNEKKELVLEKSNFFKTTIGKTKLKVKDTTLVKFYFKPIIKNSIRVLLLCQKKIDNYCEITTCKNFDTLYFKNNRLEYVHSFAKPGKRNVGGYILEISRTMKKKKGKDYFQERRVYFKIPFEVVD
;
A
#
# COMPACT_ATOMS: atom_id res chain seq x y z
N MET A 1 -67.20 -36.33 -29.13
CA MET A 1 -66.59 -36.42 -27.79
C MET A 1 -65.09 -36.63 -27.93
N LYS A 2 -64.33 -36.01 -27.00
CA LYS A 2 -62.88 -36.04 -26.82
C LYS A 2 -62.04 -35.15 -27.75
N ASN A 3 -62.03 -33.87 -27.37
CA ASN A 3 -60.91 -32.96 -27.57
C ASN A 3 -59.68 -33.49 -26.81
N CYS A 4 -58.54 -33.61 -27.49
CA CYS A 4 -57.22 -33.71 -26.84
C CYS A 4 -56.54 -32.34 -26.97
N ILE A 5 -56.54 -31.59 -25.87
CA ILE A 5 -55.77 -30.35 -25.70
C ILE A 5 -54.33 -30.78 -25.41
N LEU A 6 -53.41 -30.46 -26.32
CA LEU A 6 -51.99 -30.62 -26.13
C LEU A 6 -51.46 -29.42 -25.32
N LEU A 7 -51.26 -29.61 -24.02
CA LEU A 7 -50.68 -28.62 -23.11
C LEU A 7 -49.16 -28.82 -23.09
N LEU A 8 -48.42 -27.98 -23.83
CA LEU A 8 -46.95 -27.90 -23.75
C LEU A 8 -46.58 -26.93 -22.62
N ILE A 9 -46.13 -27.49 -21.50
CA ILE A 9 -45.58 -26.75 -20.37
C ILE A 9 -44.13 -26.36 -20.71
N PHE A 10 -43.88 -25.07 -20.94
CA PHE A 10 -42.53 -24.50 -20.97
C PHE A 10 -41.99 -24.39 -19.54
N CYS A 11 -41.12 -25.32 -19.14
CA CYS A 11 -40.26 -25.13 -17.97
C CYS A 11 -39.14 -24.13 -18.33
N PHE A 12 -39.37 -22.84 -18.04
CA PHE A 12 -38.28 -21.89 -17.87
C PHE A 12 -37.56 -22.24 -16.57
N ILE A 13 -36.43 -22.94 -16.68
CA ILE A 13 -35.46 -23.06 -15.59
C ILE A 13 -34.89 -21.66 -15.37
N SER A 14 -35.48 -20.97 -14.41
CA SER A 14 -35.07 -19.67 -13.93
C SER A 14 -33.91 -19.80 -12.94
N CYS A 15 -32.93 -18.93 -13.12
CA CYS A 15 -31.93 -18.46 -12.16
C CYS A 15 -30.93 -19.46 -11.57
N LYS A 16 -29.67 -19.26 -11.97
CA LYS A 16 -28.68 -18.63 -11.07
C LYS A 16 -27.65 -17.88 -11.91
N GLU A 17 -28.05 -16.70 -12.38
CA GLU A 17 -27.05 -15.68 -12.66
C GLU A 17 -26.32 -15.41 -11.36
N THR A 18 -25.03 -15.74 -11.35
CA THR A 18 -24.14 -15.38 -10.25
C THR A 18 -23.99 -13.88 -10.35
N SER A 19 -24.83 -13.15 -9.61
CA SER A 19 -24.79 -11.70 -9.51
C SER A 19 -23.35 -11.31 -9.14
N GLN A 20 -22.63 -10.74 -10.09
CA GLN A 20 -21.44 -9.96 -9.80
C GLN A 20 -21.93 -8.83 -8.90
N SER A 21 -21.65 -8.92 -7.60
CA SER A 21 -21.92 -7.84 -6.67
C SER A 21 -21.22 -6.60 -7.19
N GLU A 22 -22.00 -5.61 -7.62
CA GLU A 22 -21.49 -4.30 -8.01
C GLU A 22 -20.72 -3.74 -6.82
N ILE A 23 -19.41 -3.57 -7.00
CA ILE A 23 -18.57 -2.92 -5.99
C ILE A 23 -18.81 -1.42 -6.16
N GLU A 24 -19.61 -0.84 -5.26
CA GLU A 24 -19.80 0.60 -5.22
C GLU A 24 -18.47 1.26 -4.80
N VAL A 25 -17.89 2.05 -5.71
CA VAL A 25 -16.65 2.81 -5.44
C VAL A 25 -17.04 4.12 -4.80
N THR A 26 -17.30 4.08 -3.51
CA THR A 26 -17.79 5.23 -2.75
C THR A 26 -16.61 6.07 -2.25
N SER A 27 -16.35 7.15 -2.97
CA SER A 27 -15.47 8.28 -2.64
C SER A 27 -13.95 8.07 -2.77
N ALA A 28 -13.34 8.92 -3.61
CA ALA A 28 -11.90 9.19 -3.59
C ALA A 28 -11.67 10.44 -2.75
N SER A 29 -11.15 10.31 -1.54
CA SER A 29 -10.68 11.48 -0.80
C SER A 29 -9.27 11.83 -1.29
N GLU A 30 -9.14 12.94 -2.02
CA GLU A 30 -7.83 13.47 -2.38
C GLU A 30 -7.19 14.10 -1.14
N LYS A 31 -6.25 13.38 -0.50
CA LYS A 31 -5.46 13.92 0.60
C LYS A 31 -3.98 13.93 0.23
N LYS A 32 -3.45 15.16 0.13
CA LYS A 32 -2.04 15.60 0.19
C LYS A 32 -1.04 14.84 -0.71
N GLU A 33 -0.38 15.60 -1.58
CA GLU A 33 0.95 15.30 -2.14
C GLU A 33 1.08 13.96 -2.87
N GLY A 34 0.21 13.72 -3.85
CA GLY A 34 0.32 12.57 -4.74
C GLY A 34 -0.15 11.26 -4.11
N LYS A 35 -0.91 11.28 -3.01
CA LYS A 35 -1.61 10.10 -2.49
C LYS A 35 -3.09 10.13 -2.84
N LYS A 36 -3.66 8.96 -3.14
CA LYS A 36 -5.11 8.77 -3.29
C LYS A 36 -5.55 7.55 -2.48
N VAL A 37 -6.58 7.70 -1.67
CA VAL A 37 -7.17 6.59 -0.91
C VAL A 37 -8.57 6.33 -1.45
N PHE A 38 -8.82 5.07 -1.81
CA PHE A 38 -10.13 4.60 -2.23
C PHE A 38 -10.68 3.69 -1.13
N GLU A 39 -11.91 3.96 -0.73
CA GLU A 39 -12.66 3.14 0.19
C GLU A 39 -13.72 2.37 -0.59
N TYR A 40 -13.92 1.10 -0.25
CA TYR A 40 -14.86 0.22 -0.93
C TYR A 40 -15.81 -0.35 0.09
N TYR A 41 -17.11 -0.21 -0.18
CA TYR A 41 -18.18 -0.61 0.69
C TYR A 41 -18.99 -1.74 0.04
N LYS A 42 -19.52 -2.63 0.87
CA LYS A 42 -20.49 -3.64 0.49
C LYS A 42 -21.56 -3.67 1.58
N ASP A 43 -22.83 -3.51 1.20
CA ASP A 43 -23.95 -3.48 2.13
C ASP A 43 -23.74 -2.45 3.29
N ASP A 44 -23.28 -1.24 2.95
CA ASP A 44 -22.90 -0.16 3.89
C ASP A 44 -21.76 -0.50 4.88
N VAL A 45 -21.08 -1.63 4.68
CA VAL A 45 -19.91 -2.04 5.45
C VAL A 45 -18.63 -1.79 4.65
N LEU A 46 -17.69 -1.06 5.24
CA LEU A 46 -16.36 -0.87 4.66
C LEU A 46 -15.64 -2.23 4.56
N GLU A 47 -15.34 -2.70 3.34
CA GLU A 47 -14.61 -3.95 3.12
C GLU A 47 -13.10 -3.73 3.00
N LYS A 48 -12.68 -2.66 2.33
CA LYS A 48 -11.26 -2.38 2.12
C LYS A 48 -10.96 -0.91 1.87
N LYS A 49 -9.75 -0.50 2.23
CA LYS A 49 -9.13 0.78 1.87
C LYS A 49 -7.86 0.51 1.07
N LEU A 50 -7.71 1.16 -0.07
CA LEU A 50 -6.53 1.05 -0.93
C LEU A 50 -5.86 2.41 -1.08
N GLU A 51 -4.59 2.52 -0.65
CA GLU A 51 -3.77 3.71 -0.87
C GLU A 51 -2.96 3.55 -2.16
N TYR A 52 -3.07 4.52 -3.05
CA TYR A 52 -2.28 4.67 -4.25
C TYR A 52 -1.34 5.86 -4.13
N ILE A 53 -0.15 5.74 -4.69
CA ILE A 53 0.82 6.81 -4.83
C ILE A 53 0.96 7.17 -6.31
N ASN A 54 0.90 8.45 -6.63
CA ASN A 54 1.24 9.01 -7.92
C ASN A 54 2.77 9.10 -8.02
N LEU A 55 3.36 8.22 -8.82
CA LEU A 55 4.76 8.27 -9.23
C LEU A 55 4.81 8.72 -10.69
N CYS A 56 5.22 9.97 -10.90
CA CYS A 56 5.40 10.55 -12.22
C CYS A 56 4.16 10.39 -13.13
N ASN A 57 3.00 10.83 -12.64
CA ASN A 57 1.68 10.77 -13.30
C ASN A 57 1.09 9.36 -13.48
N LYS A 58 1.60 8.36 -12.75
CA LYS A 58 1.07 7.00 -12.73
C LYS A 58 0.70 6.59 -11.31
N LEU A 59 -0.50 6.03 -11.14
CA LEU A 59 -0.96 5.55 -9.84
C LEU A 59 -0.48 4.12 -9.58
N TYR A 60 0.17 3.92 -8.43
CA TYR A 60 0.65 2.61 -7.98
C TYR A 60 0.01 2.26 -6.65
N LEU A 61 -0.53 1.05 -6.55
CA LEU A 61 -1.07 0.52 -5.29
C LEU A 61 0.06 0.37 -4.27
N ASN A 62 -0.03 1.11 -3.18
CA ASN A 62 1.01 1.23 -2.17
C ASN A 62 0.66 0.49 -0.88
N GLN A 63 -0.58 0.63 -0.39
CA GLN A 63 -1.05 -0.04 0.82
C GLN A 63 -2.50 -0.50 0.67
N GLY A 64 -2.86 -1.54 1.44
CA GLY A 64 -4.19 -2.12 1.44
C GLY A 64 -4.57 -2.57 2.85
N TRP A 65 -5.74 -2.12 3.31
CA TRP A 65 -6.36 -2.54 4.57
C TRP A 65 -7.67 -3.23 4.23
N TYR A 66 -7.87 -4.44 4.73
CA TYR A 66 -9.10 -5.21 4.54
C TYR A 66 -9.79 -5.39 5.87
N TYR A 67 -11.11 -5.30 5.88
CA TYR A 67 -11.93 -5.35 7.07
C TYR A 67 -12.91 -6.52 6.98
N ASN A 68 -13.31 -7.06 8.14
CA ASN A 68 -14.41 -8.02 8.22
C ASN A 68 -15.76 -7.30 8.43
N GLU A 69 -16.85 -8.05 8.50
CA GLU A 69 -18.20 -7.52 8.75
C GLU A 69 -18.32 -6.74 10.07
N LYS A 70 -17.45 -7.03 11.05
CA LYS A 70 -17.36 -6.31 12.33
C LYS A 70 -16.52 -5.02 12.26
N LYS A 71 -16.07 -4.63 11.06
CA LYS A 71 -15.18 -3.48 10.79
C LYS A 71 -13.79 -3.63 11.43
N GLU A 72 -13.37 -4.86 11.72
CA GLU A 72 -12.04 -5.17 12.27
C GLU A 72 -11.05 -5.43 11.13
N LEU A 73 -9.80 -4.99 11.32
CA LEU A 73 -8.74 -5.18 10.33
C LEU A 73 -8.34 -6.66 10.21
N VAL A 74 -8.51 -7.24 9.02
CA VAL A 74 -8.06 -8.59 8.66
C VAL A 74 -6.58 -8.54 8.29
N LEU A 75 -5.71 -8.87 9.26
CA LEU A 75 -4.25 -8.73 9.11
C LEU A 75 -3.66 -9.64 8.03
N GLU A 76 -4.19 -10.85 7.81
CA GLU A 76 -3.63 -11.77 6.80
C GLU A 76 -3.81 -11.23 5.37
N LYS A 77 -4.92 -10.53 5.12
CA LYS A 77 -5.24 -9.94 3.80
C LYS A 77 -4.62 -8.56 3.60
N SER A 78 -4.27 -7.88 4.69
CA SER A 78 -3.75 -6.51 4.67
C SER A 78 -2.24 -6.42 4.44
N ASN A 79 -1.82 -5.32 3.82
CA ASN A 79 -0.43 -4.93 3.61
C ASN A 79 -0.26 -3.43 3.85
N PHE A 80 0.55 -3.05 4.82
CA PHE A 80 0.71 -1.65 5.18
C PHE A 80 2.03 -1.45 5.93
N PHE A 81 2.47 -0.21 6.02
CA PHE A 81 3.48 0.20 6.98
C PHE A 81 2.89 1.23 7.94
N LYS A 82 3.47 1.28 9.14
CA LYS A 82 3.21 2.33 10.13
C LYS A 82 4.54 2.94 10.52
N THR A 83 4.57 4.27 10.63
CA THR A 83 5.72 5.00 11.13
C THR A 83 5.40 5.64 12.47
N THR A 84 6.35 5.60 13.39
CA THR A 84 6.33 6.36 14.64
C THR A 84 7.60 7.18 14.69
N ILE A 85 7.46 8.48 14.89
CA ILE A 85 8.56 9.45 14.83
C ILE A 85 8.60 10.14 16.19
N GLY A 86 9.78 10.16 16.83
CA GLY A 86 9.95 10.79 18.13
C GLY A 86 9.65 12.30 18.09
N LYS A 87 10.24 13.01 17.13
CA LYS A 87 10.02 14.44 16.89
C LYS A 87 10.00 14.75 15.40
N THR A 88 8.99 15.52 14.96
CA THR A 88 8.92 16.03 13.57
C THR A 88 9.45 17.45 13.44
N LYS A 89 9.53 18.20 14.54
CA LYS A 89 10.21 19.49 14.64
C LYS A 89 11.54 19.35 15.38
N LEU A 90 12.64 19.74 14.73
CA LEU A 90 14.01 19.49 15.19
C LEU A 90 14.87 20.74 15.03
N LYS A 91 15.87 20.95 15.89
CA LYS A 91 16.96 21.89 15.55
C LYS A 91 17.94 21.24 14.58
N VAL A 92 18.80 22.03 13.96
CA VAL A 92 19.93 21.52 13.18
C VAL A 92 20.79 20.61 14.07
N LYS A 93 21.17 19.44 13.54
CA LYS A 93 21.91 18.35 14.22
C LYS A 93 21.18 17.65 15.38
N ASP A 94 19.98 18.09 15.77
CA ASP A 94 19.13 17.30 16.67
C ASP A 94 18.78 15.96 16.04
N THR A 95 18.67 14.94 16.88
CA THR A 95 18.31 13.59 16.46
C THR A 95 16.86 13.27 16.79
N THR A 96 16.25 12.41 15.95
CA THR A 96 14.97 11.76 16.23
C THR A 96 15.06 10.27 15.96
N LEU A 97 14.35 9.49 16.77
CA LEU A 97 14.12 8.07 16.50
C LEU A 97 12.96 7.93 15.51
N VAL A 98 13.17 7.15 14.45
CA VAL A 98 12.14 6.76 13.50
C VAL A 98 11.97 5.26 13.58
N LYS A 99 10.73 4.83 13.81
CA LYS A 99 10.34 3.42 13.90
C LYS A 99 9.38 3.07 12.78
N PHE A 100 9.64 1.96 12.11
CA PHE A 100 8.78 1.38 11.10
C PHE A 100 8.25 0.04 11.59
N TYR A 101 6.96 -0.19 11.39
CA TYR A 101 6.35 -1.51 11.35
C TYR A 101 5.87 -1.77 9.92
N PHE A 102 6.18 -2.93 9.34
CA PHE A 102 5.78 -3.28 7.98
C PHE A 102 5.11 -4.66 7.93
N LYS A 103 3.87 -4.71 7.44
CA LYS A 103 3.14 -5.95 7.16
C LYS A 103 3.32 -6.33 5.68
N PRO A 104 4.15 -7.35 5.37
CA PRO A 104 4.40 -7.79 3.99
C PRO A 104 3.17 -8.44 3.33
N ILE A 105 3.17 -8.43 1.99
CA ILE A 105 2.22 -9.18 1.16
C ILE A 105 2.85 -10.48 0.63
N ILE A 106 4.14 -10.47 0.33
CA ILE A 106 4.91 -11.61 -0.15
C ILE A 106 5.30 -12.45 1.07
N LYS A 107 4.77 -13.68 1.16
CA LYS A 107 5.16 -14.65 2.18
C LYS A 107 6.65 -14.97 2.05
N ASN A 108 7.33 -15.16 3.18
CA ASN A 108 8.75 -15.49 3.24
C ASN A 108 9.65 -14.50 2.43
N SER A 109 9.47 -13.20 2.67
CA SER A 109 10.20 -12.13 1.98
C SER A 109 11.33 -11.52 2.80
N ILE A 110 12.36 -11.05 2.09
CA ILE A 110 13.34 -10.08 2.60
C ILE A 110 12.73 -8.69 2.45
N ARG A 111 12.96 -7.84 3.45
CA ARG A 111 12.38 -6.50 3.56
C ARG A 111 13.49 -5.52 3.88
N VAL A 112 13.62 -4.49 3.04
CA VAL A 112 14.69 -3.51 3.12
C VAL A 112 14.09 -2.12 3.00
N LEU A 113 14.46 -1.18 3.87
CA LEU A 113 14.16 0.23 3.72
C LEU A 113 15.29 0.87 2.90
N LEU A 114 14.94 1.48 1.78
CA LEU A 114 15.86 2.25 0.93
C LEU A 114 15.51 3.72 1.08
N LEU A 115 16.39 4.47 1.75
CA LEU A 115 16.25 5.89 2.05
C LEU A 115 17.00 6.71 1.01
N CYS A 116 16.32 7.61 0.30
CA CYS A 116 16.99 8.47 -0.66
C CYS A 116 17.81 9.54 0.06
N GLN A 117 19.07 9.71 -0.32
CA GLN A 117 19.96 10.73 0.28
C GLN A 117 19.64 12.16 -0.17
N LYS A 118 18.83 12.34 -1.22
CA LYS A 118 18.39 13.65 -1.71
C LYS A 118 17.10 14.09 -1.01
N LYS A 119 16.86 15.41 -0.97
CA LYS A 119 15.56 15.97 -0.57
C LYS A 119 14.47 15.42 -1.50
N ILE A 120 13.36 14.97 -0.91
CA ILE A 120 12.20 14.42 -1.64
C ILE A 120 10.99 15.33 -1.45
N ASP A 121 10.76 16.26 -2.36
CA ASP A 121 9.58 17.12 -2.36
C ASP A 121 8.33 16.37 -2.86
N ASN A 122 8.49 15.51 -3.87
CA ASN A 122 7.42 14.69 -4.42
C ASN A 122 7.84 13.24 -4.66
N TYR A 123 6.87 12.35 -4.83
CA TYR A 123 7.13 10.91 -5.01
C TYR A 123 7.90 10.57 -6.28
N CYS A 124 7.80 11.36 -7.35
CA CYS A 124 8.51 11.11 -8.61
C CYS A 124 10.04 11.18 -8.42
N GLU A 125 10.53 12.08 -7.55
CA GLU A 125 11.96 12.23 -7.27
C GLU A 125 12.61 10.96 -6.71
N ILE A 126 11.83 10.12 -6.00
CA ILE A 126 12.31 8.82 -5.50
C ILE A 126 12.74 7.92 -6.66
N THR A 127 12.08 8.00 -7.81
CA THR A 127 12.43 7.17 -8.99
C THR A 127 13.73 7.59 -9.66
N THR A 128 14.18 8.83 -9.42
CA THR A 128 15.43 9.39 -9.97
C THR A 128 16.59 9.34 -8.96
N CYS A 129 16.33 8.84 -7.76
CA CYS A 129 17.33 8.73 -6.73
C CYS A 129 18.36 7.65 -7.09
N LYS A 130 19.64 8.04 -7.14
CA LYS A 130 20.76 7.15 -7.51
C LYS A 130 21.40 6.48 -6.30
N ASN A 131 21.36 7.14 -5.14
CA ASN A 131 22.04 6.71 -3.93
C ASN A 131 21.01 6.50 -2.81
N PHE A 132 20.98 5.29 -2.28
CA PHE A 132 20.10 4.90 -1.19
C PHE A 132 20.91 4.40 0.00
N ASP A 133 20.57 4.88 1.19
CA ASP A 133 20.96 4.21 2.42
C ASP A 133 20.03 3.01 2.63
N THR A 134 20.62 1.88 3.03
CA THR A 134 19.95 0.58 3.06
C THR A 134 19.84 0.08 4.49
N LEU A 135 18.63 -0.20 4.96
CA LEU A 135 18.37 -0.73 6.31
C LEU A 135 17.51 -1.99 6.24
N TYR A 136 17.82 -3.00 7.05
CA TYR A 136 17.12 -4.28 7.03
C TYR A 136 16.07 -4.37 8.15
N PHE A 137 14.88 -4.85 7.80
CA PHE A 137 13.85 -5.13 8.81
C PHE A 137 14.18 -6.41 9.59
N LYS A 138 14.01 -6.36 10.91
CA LYS A 138 14.01 -7.51 11.80
C LYS A 138 12.60 -7.72 12.35
N ASN A 139 12.01 -8.87 12.09
CA ASN A 139 10.65 -9.22 12.57
C ASN A 139 9.59 -8.15 12.24
N ASN A 140 9.52 -7.70 10.97
CA ASN A 140 8.61 -6.65 10.51
C ASN A 140 8.85 -5.27 11.13
N ARG A 141 9.94 -5.07 11.89
CA ARG A 141 10.28 -3.81 12.53
C ARG A 141 11.64 -3.30 12.08
N LEU A 142 11.78 -1.99 12.05
CA LEU A 142 13.04 -1.30 11.80
C LEU A 142 13.04 -0.01 12.61
N GLU A 143 14.17 0.29 13.23
CA GLU A 143 14.37 1.55 13.95
C GLU A 143 15.70 2.18 13.51
N TYR A 144 15.72 3.49 13.33
CA TYR A 144 16.94 4.24 13.05
C TYR A 144 16.88 5.65 13.62
N VAL A 145 18.05 6.23 13.85
CA VAL A 145 18.20 7.61 14.29
C VAL A 145 18.50 8.48 13.09
N HIS A 146 17.87 9.66 13.02
CA HIS A 146 18.03 10.60 11.93
C HIS A 146 18.31 12.01 12.46
N SER A 147 19.13 12.77 11.75
CA SER A 147 19.39 14.20 11.99
C SER A 147 19.54 14.95 10.69
N PHE A 148 19.36 16.28 10.75
CA PHE A 148 19.49 17.15 9.59
C PHE A 148 20.63 18.16 9.78
N ALA A 149 21.45 18.32 8.75
CA ALA A 149 22.56 19.27 8.78
C ALA A 149 22.15 20.72 8.44
N LYS A 150 20.96 20.94 7.89
CA LYS A 150 20.49 22.25 7.41
C LYS A 150 19.02 22.48 7.79
N PRO A 151 18.63 23.73 8.11
CA PRO A 151 17.25 24.08 8.46
C PRO A 151 16.30 23.96 7.26
N GLY A 152 15.00 24.17 7.51
CA GLY A 152 13.91 24.24 6.53
C GLY A 152 12.93 23.07 6.60
N LYS A 153 11.94 23.11 5.70
CA LYS A 153 11.01 21.99 5.47
C LYS A 153 11.75 20.87 4.73
N ARG A 154 11.88 19.72 5.38
CA ARG A 154 12.60 18.55 4.86
C ARG A 154 11.67 17.36 4.78
N ASN A 155 11.93 16.48 3.84
CA ASN A 155 11.21 15.22 3.70
C ASN A 155 12.25 14.11 3.59
N VAL A 156 12.12 13.11 4.45
CA VAL A 156 12.81 11.82 4.28
C VAL A 156 11.92 10.95 3.42
N GLY A 157 12.40 10.54 2.26
CA GLY A 157 11.62 9.76 1.31
C GLY A 157 12.39 8.56 0.79
N GLY A 158 11.65 7.53 0.39
CA GLY A 158 12.23 6.27 -0.04
C GLY A 158 11.17 5.22 -0.32
N TYR A 159 11.59 3.96 -0.35
CA TYR A 159 10.66 2.84 -0.41
C TYR A 159 11.13 1.65 0.41
N ILE A 160 10.16 0.87 0.90
CA ILE A 160 10.39 -0.47 1.42
C ILE A 160 10.40 -1.40 0.21
N LEU A 161 11.52 -2.08 -0.02
CA LEU A 161 11.66 -3.14 -1.00
C LEU A 161 11.37 -4.49 -0.34
N GLU A 162 10.39 -5.19 -0.89
CA GLU A 162 9.98 -6.52 -0.48
C GLU A 162 10.33 -7.51 -1.59
N ILE A 163 11.15 -8.51 -1.30
CA ILE A 163 11.69 -9.48 -2.27
C ILE A 163 11.40 -10.89 -1.79
N SER A 164 10.85 -11.77 -2.64
CA SER A 164 10.67 -13.18 -2.30
C SER A 164 12.02 -13.87 -2.06
N ARG A 165 12.13 -14.74 -1.06
CA ARG A 165 13.34 -15.59 -0.88
C ARG A 165 13.43 -16.71 -1.90
N THR A 166 12.31 -17.11 -2.48
CA THR A 166 12.23 -18.17 -3.49
C THR A 166 12.09 -17.56 -4.87
N MET A 167 12.88 -18.06 -5.83
CA MET A 167 12.69 -17.77 -7.25
C MET A 167 11.43 -18.44 -7.77
N LYS A 168 10.77 -17.80 -8.74
CA LYS A 168 9.64 -18.35 -9.48
C LYS A 168 10.02 -18.49 -10.95
N LYS A 169 9.39 -19.45 -11.62
CA LYS A 169 9.49 -19.60 -13.08
C LYS A 169 8.26 -19.00 -13.75
N LYS A 170 8.46 -18.16 -14.76
CA LYS A 170 7.40 -17.70 -15.67
C LYS A 170 7.94 -17.70 -17.09
N LYS A 171 7.31 -18.49 -17.97
CA LYS A 171 7.74 -18.67 -19.37
C LYS A 171 9.23 -19.04 -19.48
N GLY A 172 9.68 -19.99 -18.66
CA GLY A 172 11.08 -20.48 -18.67
C GLY A 172 12.12 -19.55 -18.04
N LYS A 173 11.73 -18.35 -17.57
CA LYS A 173 12.64 -17.42 -16.90
C LYS A 173 12.46 -17.46 -15.39
N ASP A 174 13.58 -17.58 -14.68
CA ASP A 174 13.64 -17.43 -13.23
C ASP A 174 13.57 -15.95 -12.85
N TYR A 175 12.76 -15.61 -11.84
CA TYR A 175 12.66 -14.26 -11.30
C TYR A 175 12.28 -14.28 -9.82
N PHE A 176 12.71 -13.26 -9.09
CA PHE A 176 12.20 -12.97 -7.74
C PHE A 176 10.95 -12.10 -7.85
N GLN A 177 9.97 -12.34 -6.98
CA GLN A 177 8.86 -11.40 -6.86
C GLN A 177 9.34 -10.20 -6.05
N GLU A 178 9.14 -9.01 -6.60
CA GLU A 178 9.51 -7.77 -5.94
C GLU A 178 8.31 -6.85 -5.81
N ARG A 179 8.31 -6.05 -4.74
CA ARG A 179 7.33 -5.00 -4.51
C ARG A 179 7.99 -3.82 -3.83
N ARG A 180 7.63 -2.61 -4.26
CA ARG A 180 8.09 -1.35 -3.67
C ARG A 180 6.92 -0.66 -2.99
N VAL A 181 7.12 -0.25 -1.75
CA VAL A 181 6.14 0.52 -0.96
C VAL A 181 6.76 1.86 -0.61
N TYR A 182 6.26 2.92 -1.24
CA TYR A 182 6.81 4.26 -1.20
C TYR A 182 6.34 5.02 0.03
N PHE A 183 7.25 5.78 0.64
CA PHE A 183 6.95 6.61 1.79
C PHE A 183 7.63 7.97 1.68
N LYS A 184 7.05 8.94 2.37
CA LYS A 184 7.58 10.28 2.54
C LYS A 184 7.21 10.76 3.95
N ILE A 185 8.20 11.20 4.71
CA ILE A 185 8.05 11.64 6.10
C ILE A 185 8.48 13.10 6.19
N PRO A 186 7.56 14.02 6.51
CA PRO A 186 7.88 15.43 6.62
C PRO A 186 8.50 15.77 7.99
N PHE A 187 9.46 16.70 7.96
CA PHE A 187 10.13 17.29 9.10
C PHE A 187 10.21 18.82 8.94
N GLU A 188 10.13 19.52 10.05
CA GLU A 188 10.42 20.95 10.15
C GLU A 188 11.73 21.12 10.93
N VAL A 189 12.78 21.61 10.27
CA VAL A 189 14.08 21.82 10.90
C VAL A 189 14.26 23.31 11.13
N VAL A 190 14.43 23.71 12.38
CA VAL A 190 14.72 25.10 12.78
C VAL A 190 16.21 25.24 13.12
N ASP A 191 16.69 26.47 13.17
CA ASP A 191 18.06 26.78 13.59
C ASP A 191 18.31 26.45 15.07
#